data_AF-A0A6B3H6B9-F1
#
_entry.id   AF-A0A6B3H6B9-F1
#
_cell.length_a   1.000
_cell.length_b   1.000
_cell.length_c   1.000
_cell.angle_alpha   90.00
_cell.angle_beta   90.00
_cell.angle_gamma   90.00
#
_symmetry.space_group_name_H-M   'P 1'
#
loop_
_entity.id
_entity.type
_entity.pdbx_description
1 polymer ?
#
loop_
_entity_poly.entity_id
_entity_poly.type
_entity_poly.pdbx_seq_one_letter_code
_entity_poly.pdbx_strand_id
1 'polypeptide(L)'
;MSLALWDGSHAEPGARRHPHPHPSRRFRLDLHRHLWDARRTDELRSRSGADRPAADDSPWVGPEVLGALPPGPLYAVDRWAAEAAILLRADGQGAGGLVSVRLGGRRRLLLDVGGGGPGSAEDPAAPATVGIRIPAVRLAAAATDPGGSAPSVLPDAATWVLPDLELIRTGAIDVGRLHPLVAQALLPGGPSADPGPPLSRTAERAGRPRVVECRGAQHRIGLVEGVLSPLDHDPAEIRREELLVALTGVPLPCLQAIDAAHRRPDCLPGVRERLDHGDIAGALAVVEGLLGSGAVLRSGPLRDELEAAAQRRIAYGLFRADLIGPGPGSYRPDLRRPGDRRPRPHRKAVH
;
A
#
# COMPACT_ATOMS: atom_id res chain seq x y z
N MET A 1 -2.01 8.78 20.00
CA MET A 1 -2.83 7.60 19.63
C MET A 1 -2.12 6.90 18.48
N SER A 2 -1.50 5.74 18.71
CA SER A 2 -0.77 5.00 17.68
C SER A 2 -1.60 3.81 17.20
N LEU A 3 -1.63 3.61 15.88
CA LEU A 3 -2.11 2.38 15.26
C LEU A 3 -0.92 1.42 15.21
N ALA A 4 -0.75 0.55 16.22
CA ALA A 4 0.19 -0.56 16.08
C ALA A 4 -0.47 -1.64 15.22
N LEU A 5 0.13 -1.91 14.08
CA LEU A 5 -0.40 -2.79 13.06
C LEU A 5 0.25 -4.16 13.24
N TRP A 6 -0.57 -5.14 13.61
CA TRP A 6 -0.20 -6.55 13.79
C TRP A 6 0.47 -7.09 12.52
N ASP A 7 1.62 -7.76 12.64
CA ASP A 7 2.38 -8.27 11.48
C ASP A 7 2.30 -9.79 11.27
N GLY A 8 1.50 -10.49 12.09
CA GLY A 8 1.27 -11.94 11.94
C GLY A 8 2.38 -12.85 12.46
N SER A 9 3.50 -12.29 12.94
CA SER A 9 4.61 -13.07 13.49
C SER A 9 4.28 -13.49 14.92
N HIS A 10 3.77 -14.70 15.12
CA HIS A 10 3.39 -15.25 16.43
C HIS A 10 4.56 -15.52 17.41
N ALA A 11 5.78 -15.04 17.12
CA ALA A 11 6.97 -15.31 17.92
C ALA A 11 7.41 -14.15 18.84
N GLU A 12 6.80 -12.97 18.75
CA GLU A 12 7.32 -11.77 19.40
C GLU A 12 6.55 -11.40 20.69
N PRO A 13 7.23 -11.25 21.86
CA PRO A 13 6.61 -10.89 23.13
C PRO A 13 5.80 -9.57 23.12
N GLY A 14 6.09 -8.65 22.19
CA GLY A 14 5.45 -7.35 22.04
C GLY A 14 3.99 -7.41 21.57
N ALA A 15 3.59 -8.47 20.86
CA ALA A 15 2.21 -8.74 20.41
C ALA A 15 1.19 -8.73 21.56
N ARG A 16 1.63 -9.03 22.79
CA ARG A 16 0.78 -9.12 24.00
C ARG A 16 0.51 -7.77 24.67
N ARG A 17 1.14 -6.68 24.23
CA ARG A 17 1.10 -5.36 24.89
C ARG A 17 0.20 -4.34 24.20
N HIS A 18 -0.38 -4.68 23.05
CA HIS A 18 -1.33 -3.82 22.35
C HIS A 18 -2.75 -3.93 22.97
N PRO A 19 -3.51 -2.82 23.12
CA PRO A 19 -4.89 -2.86 23.65
C PRO A 19 -5.83 -3.80 22.87
N HIS A 20 -5.47 -4.07 21.61
CA HIS A 20 -6.09 -5.12 20.80
C HIS A 20 -5.00 -6.12 20.42
N PRO A 21 -4.83 -7.22 21.17
CA PRO A 21 -3.80 -8.23 20.93
C PRO A 21 -4.07 -9.06 19.68
N HIS A 22 -5.20 -8.85 19.03
CA HIS A 22 -5.55 -9.46 17.75
C HIS A 22 -6.01 -8.37 16.78
N PRO A 23 -5.62 -8.47 15.50
CA PRO A 23 -6.12 -7.58 14.46
C PRO A 23 -7.64 -7.72 14.37
N SER A 24 -8.32 -6.64 13.99
CA SER A 24 -9.77 -6.70 13.86
C SER A 24 -10.16 -7.79 12.83
N ARG A 25 -11.13 -8.64 13.19
CA ARG A 25 -11.63 -9.70 12.29
C ARG A 25 -12.16 -9.14 10.96
N ARG A 26 -12.61 -7.88 10.95
CA ARG A 26 -13.19 -7.24 9.76
C ARG A 26 -12.14 -6.66 8.82
N PHE A 27 -11.12 -5.97 9.35
CA PHE A 27 -10.21 -5.21 8.51
C PHE A 27 -8.89 -5.93 8.24
N ARG A 28 -8.50 -6.91 9.09
CA ARG A 28 -7.30 -7.76 8.94
C ARG A 28 -6.15 -7.09 8.18
N LEU A 29 -5.75 -5.89 8.64
CA LEU A 29 -4.74 -5.07 7.97
C LEU A 29 -3.35 -5.74 7.94
N ASP A 30 -3.17 -6.75 8.81
CA ASP A 30 -2.08 -7.70 8.81
C ASP A 30 -1.99 -8.52 7.51
N LEU A 31 -3.13 -8.88 6.92
CA LEU A 31 -3.21 -9.66 5.68
C LEU A 31 -3.26 -8.78 4.42
N HIS A 32 -3.62 -7.49 4.57
CA HIS A 32 -3.80 -6.53 3.48
C HIS A 32 -2.76 -5.41 3.50
N ARG A 33 -1.50 -5.76 3.81
CA ARG A 33 -0.40 -4.80 3.84
C ARG A 33 -0.16 -4.09 2.51
N HIS A 34 -0.47 -4.75 1.39
CA HIS A 34 -0.40 -4.17 0.05
C HIS A 34 -1.25 -2.90 -0.15
N LEU A 35 -2.21 -2.61 0.74
CA LEU A 35 -3.02 -1.39 0.68
C LEU A 35 -2.36 -0.17 1.33
N TRP A 36 -1.31 -0.36 2.14
CA TRP A 36 -0.73 0.73 2.92
C TRP A 36 0.80 0.67 3.07
N ASP A 37 1.42 -0.47 2.80
CA ASP A 37 2.87 -0.67 2.85
C ASP A 37 3.42 -0.72 1.41
N ALA A 38 4.09 0.36 0.99
CA ALA A 38 4.68 0.49 -0.34
C ALA A 38 5.65 -0.66 -0.71
N ARG A 39 6.18 -1.39 0.29
CA ARG A 39 7.07 -2.55 0.08
C ARG A 39 6.33 -3.82 -0.31
N ARG A 40 4.99 -3.81 -0.26
CA ARG A 40 4.11 -4.94 -0.59
C ARG A 40 3.16 -4.57 -1.74
N THR A 41 3.48 -3.52 -2.48
CA THR A 41 2.69 -3.01 -3.60
C THR A 41 2.68 -3.98 -4.78
N ASP A 42 3.67 -4.86 -4.89
CA ASP A 42 3.72 -5.98 -5.84
C ASP A 42 2.55 -6.97 -5.67
N GLU A 43 2.05 -7.15 -4.45
CA GLU A 43 0.87 -7.98 -4.20
C GLU A 43 -0.43 -7.30 -4.63
N LEU A 44 -0.45 -5.97 -4.77
CA LEU A 44 -1.69 -5.23 -5.02
C LEU A 44 -2.38 -5.75 -6.28
N ARG A 45 -1.65 -6.08 -7.35
CA ARG A 45 -2.21 -6.57 -8.61
C ARG A 45 -3.05 -7.83 -8.42
N SER A 46 -2.41 -8.86 -7.86
CA SER A 46 -3.00 -10.18 -7.69
C SER A 46 -4.08 -10.16 -6.61
N ARG A 47 -3.82 -9.43 -5.51
CA ARG A 47 -4.77 -9.32 -4.40
C ARG A 47 -5.99 -8.49 -4.78
N SER A 48 -5.88 -7.46 -5.61
CA SER A 48 -7.03 -6.62 -6.02
C SER A 48 -7.81 -7.20 -7.21
N GLY A 49 -7.29 -8.22 -7.89
CA GLY A 49 -7.91 -8.82 -9.07
C GLY A 49 -7.63 -8.05 -10.37
N ALA A 50 -6.60 -7.21 -10.40
CA ALA A 50 -6.18 -6.48 -11.60
C ALA A 50 -5.65 -7.40 -12.71
N ASP A 51 -5.14 -8.58 -12.35
CA ASP A 51 -4.69 -9.62 -13.29
C ASP A 51 -5.83 -10.30 -14.07
N ARG A 52 -7.08 -10.02 -13.71
CA ARG A 52 -8.24 -10.74 -14.23
C ARG A 52 -9.12 -9.83 -15.10
N PRO A 53 -9.61 -10.35 -16.24
CA PRO A 53 -10.59 -9.63 -17.04
C PRO A 53 -11.87 -9.42 -16.22
N ALA A 54 -12.56 -8.31 -16.47
CA ALA A 54 -13.74 -7.91 -15.69
C ALA A 54 -14.96 -8.84 -15.84
N ALA A 55 -14.91 -9.78 -16.78
CA ALA A 55 -16.05 -10.58 -17.24
C ALA A 55 -15.68 -12.06 -17.44
N ASP A 56 -14.91 -12.65 -16.52
CA ASP A 56 -14.74 -14.10 -16.54
C ASP A 56 -15.84 -14.77 -15.72
N ASP A 57 -16.64 -15.62 -16.37
CA ASP A 57 -17.47 -16.64 -15.74
C ASP A 57 -16.54 -17.65 -15.06
N SER A 58 -16.00 -17.23 -13.91
CA SER A 58 -15.01 -17.98 -13.16
C SER A 58 -15.63 -19.31 -12.70
N PRO A 59 -15.20 -20.48 -13.21
CA PRO A 59 -15.73 -21.79 -12.82
C PRO A 59 -15.45 -22.12 -11.34
N TRP A 60 -14.71 -21.26 -10.66
CA TRP A 60 -14.30 -21.35 -9.26
C TRP A 60 -15.36 -20.78 -8.28
N VAL A 61 -16.40 -20.12 -8.81
CA VAL A 61 -17.54 -19.57 -8.07
C VAL A 61 -18.81 -20.26 -8.54
N GLY A 62 -19.54 -20.93 -7.63
CA GLY A 62 -20.81 -21.56 -7.98
C GLY A 62 -21.87 -20.53 -8.43
N PRO A 63 -22.72 -20.83 -9.43
CA PRO A 63 -23.76 -19.90 -9.91
C PRO A 63 -24.75 -19.49 -8.81
N GLU A 64 -24.97 -20.35 -7.81
CA GLU A 64 -25.73 -20.02 -6.61
C GLU A 64 -25.14 -18.84 -5.81
N VAL A 65 -23.81 -18.68 -5.77
CA VAL A 65 -23.15 -17.56 -5.08
C VAL A 65 -23.47 -16.26 -5.80
N LEU A 66 -23.37 -16.23 -7.13
CA LEU A 66 -23.68 -15.05 -7.94
C LEU A 66 -25.14 -14.65 -7.82
N GLY A 67 -26.06 -15.63 -7.84
CA GLY A 67 -27.50 -15.39 -7.69
C GLY A 67 -27.92 -14.89 -6.30
N ALA A 68 -27.11 -15.13 -5.27
CA ALA A 68 -27.37 -14.66 -3.90
C ALA A 68 -26.86 -13.23 -3.62
N LEU A 69 -26.15 -12.61 -4.57
CA LEU A 69 -25.64 -11.26 -4.41
C LEU A 69 -26.76 -10.25 -4.63
N PRO A 70 -26.88 -9.23 -3.76
CA PRO A 70 -27.84 -8.17 -3.98
C PRO A 70 -27.39 -7.28 -5.13
N PRO A 71 -28.33 -6.65 -5.86
CA PRO A 71 -27.98 -5.62 -6.83
C PRO A 71 -27.29 -4.46 -6.12
N GLY A 72 -26.24 -3.91 -6.73
CA GLY A 72 -25.47 -2.81 -6.15
C GLY A 72 -23.96 -2.93 -6.39
N PRO A 73 -23.11 -2.69 -5.37
CA PRO A 73 -21.67 -2.50 -5.55
C PRO A 73 -20.98 -3.69 -6.24
N LEU A 74 -19.86 -3.42 -6.90
CA LEU A 74 -19.03 -4.47 -7.50
C LEU A 74 -18.37 -5.34 -6.42
N TYR A 75 -18.90 -6.54 -6.24
CA TYR A 75 -18.34 -7.57 -5.37
C TYR A 75 -17.14 -8.23 -6.06
N ALA A 76 -16.05 -8.43 -5.32
CA ALA A 76 -14.86 -9.10 -5.86
C ALA A 76 -14.96 -10.62 -5.71
N VAL A 77 -16.03 -11.19 -6.26
CA VAL A 77 -16.42 -12.59 -6.04
C VAL A 77 -15.34 -13.55 -6.54
N ASP A 78 -14.69 -13.20 -7.65
CA ASP A 78 -13.63 -13.96 -8.29
C ASP A 78 -12.44 -14.20 -7.34
N ARG A 79 -12.18 -13.30 -6.38
CA ARG A 79 -11.06 -13.39 -5.42
C ARG A 79 -11.43 -13.92 -4.05
N TRP A 80 -12.73 -14.09 -3.76
CA TRP A 80 -13.17 -14.54 -2.44
C TRP A 80 -12.55 -15.88 -2.04
N ALA A 81 -12.45 -16.84 -2.96
CA ALA A 81 -11.85 -18.15 -2.67
C ALA A 81 -10.35 -18.04 -2.29
N ALA A 82 -9.58 -17.24 -3.03
CA ALA A 82 -8.16 -17.05 -2.78
C ALA A 82 -7.90 -16.31 -1.46
N GLU A 83 -8.65 -15.23 -1.21
CA GLU A 83 -8.54 -14.44 0.02
C GLU A 83 -9.02 -15.22 1.26
N ALA A 84 -10.09 -16.02 1.11
CA ALA A 84 -10.58 -16.88 2.18
C ALA A 84 -9.56 -17.98 2.53
N ALA A 85 -8.85 -18.54 1.55
CA ALA A 85 -7.78 -19.50 1.81
C ALA A 85 -6.59 -18.86 2.56
N ILE A 86 -6.24 -17.59 2.27
CA ILE A 86 -5.22 -16.84 3.03
C ILE A 86 -5.68 -16.63 4.48
N LEU A 87 -6.93 -16.20 4.66
CA LEU A 87 -7.53 -15.99 5.98
C LEU A 87 -7.53 -17.26 6.84
N LEU A 88 -8.01 -18.38 6.29
CA LEU A 88 -8.10 -19.66 7.02
C LEU A 88 -6.72 -20.18 7.44
N ARG A 89 -5.70 -20.03 6.57
CA ARG A 89 -4.30 -20.36 6.93
C ARG A 89 -3.80 -19.47 8.07
N ALA A 90 -4.08 -18.17 8.02
CA ALA A 90 -3.68 -17.24 9.06
C ALA A 90 -4.39 -17.51 10.40
N ASP A 91 -5.61 -18.05 10.37
CA ASP A 91 -6.39 -18.43 11.55
C ASP A 91 -6.06 -19.86 12.05
N GLY A 92 -5.13 -20.56 11.39
CA GLY A 92 -4.70 -21.92 11.76
C GLY A 92 -5.71 -23.02 11.40
N GLN A 93 -6.69 -22.73 10.54
CA GLN A 93 -7.79 -23.64 10.18
C GLN A 93 -7.51 -24.52 8.95
N GLY A 94 -6.29 -24.46 8.39
CA GLY A 94 -5.88 -25.29 7.25
C GLY A 94 -6.33 -24.75 5.88
N ALA A 95 -6.42 -25.63 4.88
CA ALA A 95 -6.65 -25.26 3.47
C ALA A 95 -8.14 -25.11 3.09
N GLY A 96 -9.07 -25.33 4.02
CA GLY A 96 -10.51 -25.24 3.78
C GLY A 96 -11.31 -25.03 5.06
N GLY A 97 -12.54 -24.51 4.93
CA GLY A 97 -13.38 -24.17 6.05
C GLY A 97 -14.44 -23.10 5.73
N LEU A 98 -15.28 -22.80 6.73
CA LEU A 98 -16.38 -21.86 6.60
C LEU A 98 -15.91 -20.41 6.79
N VAL A 99 -16.24 -19.56 5.81
CA VAL A 99 -15.93 -18.12 5.83
C VAL A 99 -17.19 -17.29 5.62
N SER A 100 -17.40 -16.29 6.47
CA SER A 100 -18.53 -15.36 6.36
C SER A 100 -18.15 -14.08 5.63
N VAL A 101 -18.87 -13.76 4.55
CA VAL A 101 -18.72 -12.52 3.78
C VAL A 101 -19.80 -11.52 4.15
N ARG A 102 -19.45 -10.26 4.35
CA ARG A 102 -20.38 -9.19 4.77
C ARG A 102 -20.75 -8.30 3.59
N LEU A 103 -21.98 -8.37 3.12
CA LEU A 103 -22.44 -7.65 1.92
C LEU A 103 -23.03 -6.26 2.20
N GLY A 104 -22.85 -5.72 3.40
CA GLY A 104 -23.54 -4.51 3.86
C GLY A 104 -25.02 -4.74 4.21
N GLY A 105 -25.70 -3.73 4.77
CA GLY A 105 -27.14 -3.83 5.09
C GLY A 105 -27.53 -4.96 6.05
N ARG A 106 -26.61 -5.36 6.95
CA ARG A 106 -26.73 -6.53 7.85
C ARG A 106 -26.80 -7.90 7.15
N ARG A 107 -26.61 -7.96 5.83
CA ARG A 107 -26.59 -9.21 5.04
C ARG A 107 -25.23 -9.87 5.09
N ARG A 108 -25.23 -11.20 5.16
CA ARG A 108 -24.02 -12.03 5.16
C ARG A 108 -24.23 -13.26 4.29
N LEU A 109 -23.18 -13.68 3.60
CA LEU A 109 -23.09 -15.00 2.97
C LEU A 109 -22.14 -15.87 3.77
N LEU A 110 -22.41 -17.17 3.81
CA LEU A 110 -21.51 -18.18 4.36
C LEU A 110 -20.98 -18.99 3.20
N LEU A 111 -19.66 -18.96 3.02
CA LEU A 111 -18.96 -19.69 1.99
C LEU A 111 -18.28 -20.91 2.61
N ASP A 112 -18.44 -22.05 1.96
CA ASP A 112 -17.58 -23.20 2.19
C ASP A 112 -16.41 -23.14 1.19
N VAL A 113 -15.19 -23.00 1.71
CA VAL A 113 -13.96 -22.99 0.92
C VAL A 113 -13.45 -24.41 0.87
N GLY A 114 -13.78 -25.10 -0.22
CA GLY A 114 -13.32 -26.46 -0.46
C GLY A 114 -11.83 -26.46 -0.79
N GLY A 115 -11.02 -26.99 0.12
CA GLY A 115 -9.62 -27.28 -0.16
C GLY A 115 -9.48 -28.54 -1.00
N GLY A 116 -10.01 -28.55 -2.24
CA GLY A 116 -9.92 -29.65 -3.22
C GLY A 116 -9.45 -30.99 -2.67
N GLY A 117 -10.23 -31.62 -1.78
CA GLY A 117 -10.03 -33.02 -1.45
C GLY A 117 -10.29 -33.86 -2.71
N PRO A 118 -9.67 -35.04 -2.86
CA PRO A 118 -9.99 -35.92 -3.98
C PRO A 118 -11.51 -36.01 -4.05
N GLY A 119 -12.05 -35.86 -5.26
CA GLY A 119 -13.47 -35.98 -5.50
C GLY A 119 -14.02 -37.16 -4.71
N SER A 120 -15.25 -37.05 -4.25
CA SER A 120 -16.07 -38.22 -3.94
C SER A 120 -15.91 -39.23 -5.08
N ALA A 121 -14.96 -40.15 -4.90
CA ALA A 121 -14.53 -41.10 -5.89
C ALA A 121 -15.37 -42.35 -5.66
N GLU A 122 -16.49 -42.40 -6.35
CA GLU A 122 -16.85 -43.62 -7.06
C GLU A 122 -16.68 -43.33 -8.56
N ASP A 123 -15.45 -43.11 -9.00
CA ASP A 123 -15.05 -43.46 -10.37
C ASP A 123 -13.53 -43.76 -10.43
N PRO A 124 -13.11 -45.03 -10.48
CA PRO A 124 -11.71 -45.43 -10.25
C PRO A 124 -10.78 -45.29 -11.47
N ALA A 125 -11.08 -44.43 -12.45
CA ALA A 125 -10.38 -44.45 -13.75
C ALA A 125 -9.81 -43.10 -14.26
N ALA A 126 -9.49 -42.13 -13.40
CA ALA A 126 -8.82 -40.89 -13.82
C ALA A 126 -7.34 -40.83 -13.38
N PRO A 127 -6.38 -40.53 -14.28
CA PRO A 127 -4.96 -40.51 -13.94
C PRO A 127 -4.63 -39.33 -13.02
N ALA A 128 -3.77 -39.60 -12.02
CA ALA A 128 -3.29 -38.63 -11.05
C ALA A 128 -2.45 -37.53 -11.73
N THR A 129 -3.12 -36.46 -12.15
CA THR A 129 -2.45 -35.20 -12.49
C THR A 129 -2.15 -34.49 -11.18
N VAL A 130 -0.90 -34.10 -10.95
CA VAL A 130 -0.52 -33.17 -9.88
C VAL A 130 -1.17 -31.82 -10.21
N GLY A 131 -2.45 -31.69 -9.85
CA GLY A 131 -3.26 -30.52 -10.12
C GLY A 131 -2.96 -29.44 -9.09
N ILE A 132 -2.72 -28.23 -9.57
CA ILE A 132 -2.74 -27.03 -8.73
C ILE A 132 -4.11 -26.99 -8.05
N ARG A 133 -4.15 -27.15 -6.73
CA ARG A 133 -5.40 -27.09 -5.95
C ARG A 133 -5.85 -25.65 -5.85
N ILE A 134 -6.70 -25.23 -6.78
CA ILE A 134 -7.31 -23.89 -6.76
C ILE A 134 -8.51 -23.94 -5.80
N PRO A 135 -8.58 -23.05 -4.79
CA PRO A 135 -9.71 -23.01 -3.87
C PRO A 135 -10.98 -22.58 -4.62
N ALA A 136 -12.09 -23.27 -4.33
CA ALA A 136 -13.41 -22.93 -4.86
C ALA A 136 -14.36 -22.58 -3.70
N VAL A 137 -15.34 -21.71 -3.97
CA VAL A 137 -16.34 -21.29 -2.98
C VAL A 137 -17.75 -21.73 -3.38
N ARG A 138 -18.48 -22.27 -2.41
CA ARG A 138 -19.90 -22.63 -2.54
C ARG A 138 -20.70 -21.99 -1.41
N LEU A 139 -22.00 -21.76 -1.62
CA LEU A 139 -22.88 -21.37 -0.52
C LEU A 139 -23.02 -22.53 0.46
N ALA A 140 -22.72 -22.27 1.72
CA ALA A 140 -23.02 -23.21 2.80
C ALA A 140 -24.46 -22.99 3.28
N ALA A 141 -25.20 -24.08 3.49
CA ALA A 141 -26.44 -24.01 4.26
C ALA A 141 -26.12 -23.52 5.68
N ALA A 142 -27.01 -22.71 6.27
CA ALA A 142 -26.87 -22.23 7.64
C ALA A 142 -27.06 -23.38 8.63
N ALA A 143 -26.08 -24.28 8.75
CA ALA A 143 -26.06 -25.30 9.77
C ALA A 143 -25.83 -24.63 11.12
N THR A 144 -26.82 -24.72 12.00
CA THR A 144 -26.71 -24.26 13.38
C THR A 144 -26.04 -25.35 14.19
N ASP A 145 -24.75 -25.62 13.93
CA ASP A 145 -24.00 -26.57 14.76
C ASP A 145 -23.57 -25.86 16.05
N PRO A 146 -24.13 -26.18 17.23
CA PRO A 146 -23.88 -25.46 18.47
C PRO A 146 -22.44 -25.62 19.00
N GLY A 147 -21.65 -26.53 18.42
CA GLY A 147 -20.26 -26.82 18.79
C GLY A 147 -19.19 -26.30 17.82
N GLY A 148 -19.59 -25.75 16.67
CA GLY A 148 -18.65 -25.27 15.65
C GLY A 148 -17.95 -23.97 16.05
N SER A 149 -16.64 -23.89 15.80
CA SER A 149 -15.92 -22.60 15.92
C SER A 149 -16.57 -21.58 14.99
N ALA A 150 -16.83 -20.37 15.48
CA ALA A 150 -17.47 -19.32 14.70
C ALA A 150 -16.68 -19.08 13.39
N PRO A 151 -17.35 -19.01 12.22
CA PRO A 151 -16.66 -18.91 10.94
C PRO A 151 -15.80 -17.64 10.88
N SER A 152 -14.65 -17.75 10.22
CA SER A 152 -13.78 -16.61 9.98
C SER A 152 -14.48 -15.60 9.08
N VAL A 153 -14.23 -14.31 9.30
CA VAL A 153 -14.91 -13.23 8.57
C VAL A 153 -14.00 -12.76 7.46
N LEU A 154 -14.46 -12.80 6.21
CA LEU A 154 -13.70 -12.29 5.07
C LEU A 154 -13.42 -10.79 5.30
N PRO A 155 -12.17 -10.33 5.12
CA PRO A 155 -11.84 -8.93 5.30
C PRO A 155 -12.62 -8.02 4.35
N ASP A 156 -12.90 -6.80 4.81
CA ASP A 156 -13.64 -5.79 4.06
C ASP A 156 -12.93 -5.47 2.72
N ALA A 157 -11.60 -5.34 2.76
CA ALA A 157 -10.73 -5.14 1.60
C ALA A 157 -10.77 -6.26 0.55
N ALA A 158 -11.17 -7.47 0.94
CA ALA A 158 -11.34 -8.63 0.06
C ALA A 158 -12.77 -8.79 -0.46
N THR A 159 -13.73 -8.10 0.15
CA THR A 159 -15.16 -8.24 -0.19
C THR A 159 -15.50 -7.49 -1.47
N TRP A 160 -14.94 -6.30 -1.65
CA TRP A 160 -15.29 -5.35 -2.70
C TRP A 160 -14.20 -5.24 -3.77
N VAL A 161 -14.58 -4.88 -4.99
CA VAL A 161 -13.63 -4.44 -6.01
C VAL A 161 -12.99 -3.13 -5.52
N LEU A 162 -11.68 -2.98 -5.77
CA LEU A 162 -10.98 -1.76 -5.40
C LEU A 162 -11.56 -0.57 -6.18
N PRO A 163 -11.91 0.57 -5.52
CA PRO A 163 -12.50 1.72 -6.20
C PRO A 163 -11.68 2.20 -7.41
N ASP A 164 -10.35 2.23 -7.28
CA ASP A 164 -9.45 2.65 -8.36
C ASP A 164 -9.55 1.73 -9.58
N LEU A 165 -9.68 0.41 -9.35
CA LEU A 165 -9.87 -0.55 -10.44
C LEU A 165 -11.23 -0.43 -11.11
N GLU A 166 -12.28 -0.16 -10.34
CA GLU A 166 -13.61 0.10 -10.87
C GLU A 166 -13.60 1.36 -11.77
N LEU A 167 -12.98 2.44 -11.30
CA LEU A 167 -12.86 3.68 -12.07
C LEU A 167 -12.05 3.51 -13.36
N ILE A 168 -10.97 2.71 -13.33
CA ILE A 168 -10.21 2.39 -14.54
C ILE A 168 -11.03 1.52 -15.50
N ARG A 169 -11.67 0.46 -15.01
CA ARG A 169 -12.44 -0.48 -15.84
C ARG A 169 -13.63 0.19 -16.52
N THR A 170 -14.22 1.18 -15.87
CA THR A 170 -15.32 1.99 -16.42
C THR A 170 -14.83 3.14 -17.32
N GLY A 171 -13.52 3.36 -17.41
CA GLY A 171 -12.93 4.47 -18.15
C GLY A 171 -13.18 5.85 -17.53
N ALA A 172 -13.65 5.90 -16.28
CA ALA A 172 -13.90 7.16 -15.57
C ALA A 172 -12.60 7.91 -15.25
N ILE A 173 -11.50 7.18 -15.09
CA ILE A 173 -10.14 7.74 -14.96
C ILE A 173 -9.18 6.95 -15.85
N ASP A 174 -8.15 7.65 -16.34
CA ASP A 174 -6.98 7.01 -16.92
C ASP A 174 -5.99 6.59 -15.82
N VAL A 175 -5.18 5.56 -16.10
CA VAL A 175 -4.15 5.02 -15.21
C VAL A 175 -3.14 6.09 -14.80
N GLY A 176 -2.81 7.02 -15.70
CA GLY A 176 -1.90 8.14 -15.44
C GLY A 176 -2.40 9.13 -14.38
N ARG A 177 -3.68 9.04 -13.98
CA ARG A 177 -4.24 9.84 -12.88
C ARG A 177 -4.07 9.21 -11.50
N LEU A 178 -3.62 7.95 -11.44
CA LEU A 178 -3.30 7.29 -10.17
C LEU A 178 -1.91 7.69 -9.67
N HIS A 179 -1.68 7.50 -8.36
CA HIS A 179 -0.34 7.63 -7.80
C HIS A 179 0.62 6.63 -8.48
N PRO A 180 1.86 7.02 -8.85
CA PRO A 180 2.79 6.17 -9.61
C PRO A 180 3.00 4.76 -9.04
N LEU A 181 3.10 4.60 -7.71
CA LEU A 181 3.17 3.28 -7.07
C LEU A 181 1.96 2.39 -7.37
N VAL A 182 0.76 2.96 -7.34
CA VAL A 182 -0.49 2.22 -7.56
C VAL A 182 -0.62 1.90 -9.04
N ALA A 183 -0.35 2.86 -9.91
CA ALA A 183 -0.37 2.67 -11.36
C ALA A 183 0.55 1.51 -11.80
N GLN A 184 1.80 1.52 -11.33
CA GLN A 184 2.79 0.49 -11.65
C GLN A 184 2.40 -0.89 -11.11
N ALA A 185 1.80 -0.95 -9.92
CA ALA A 185 1.33 -2.22 -9.37
C ALA A 185 0.14 -2.80 -10.11
N LEU A 186 -0.87 -2.00 -10.44
CA LEU A 186 -2.06 -2.50 -11.12
C LEU A 186 -1.74 -2.92 -12.57
N LEU A 187 -0.81 -2.22 -13.24
CA LEU A 187 -0.43 -2.47 -14.63
C LEU A 187 1.11 -2.48 -14.82
N PRO A 188 1.79 -3.57 -14.41
CA PRO A 188 3.20 -3.78 -14.68
C PRO A 188 3.40 -3.94 -16.19
N GLY A 189 4.18 -3.06 -16.81
CA GLY A 189 4.41 -3.06 -18.26
C GLY A 189 3.45 -2.18 -19.07
N GLY A 190 2.58 -1.40 -18.43
CA GLY A 190 2.08 -0.17 -19.05
C GLY A 190 3.27 0.71 -19.47
N PRO A 191 3.12 1.64 -20.44
CA PRO A 191 4.22 2.49 -20.88
C PRO A 191 4.91 3.04 -19.63
N SER A 192 6.18 2.66 -19.43
CA SER A 192 6.97 2.95 -18.23
C SER A 192 6.85 4.42 -17.91
N ALA A 193 5.85 4.81 -17.10
CA ALA A 193 5.35 6.18 -16.97
C ALA A 193 6.08 7.16 -17.90
N ASP A 194 5.79 7.09 -19.22
CA ASP A 194 6.18 8.21 -20.06
C ASP A 194 5.35 9.36 -19.49
N PRO A 195 6.00 10.38 -18.89
CA PRO A 195 5.31 11.27 -17.97
C PRO A 195 4.29 12.10 -18.77
N GLY A 196 3.00 11.81 -18.65
CA GLY A 196 1.96 12.60 -19.28
C GLY A 196 0.61 12.56 -18.55
N PRO A 197 -0.19 13.65 -18.53
CA PRO A 197 0.16 15.08 -18.53
C PRO A 197 -0.53 15.87 -17.35
N PRO A 198 -0.35 17.20 -17.24
CA PRO A 198 0.74 17.89 -16.57
C PRO A 198 0.40 18.26 -15.10
N LEU A 199 1.13 17.69 -14.14
CA LEU A 199 1.46 18.39 -12.90
C LEU A 199 2.95 18.31 -12.65
N SER A 200 3.70 18.88 -13.59
CA SER A 200 4.84 19.75 -13.32
C SER A 200 5.64 19.87 -14.59
N ARG A 201 5.95 21.11 -14.99
CA ARG A 201 6.97 21.46 -16.01
C ARG A 201 8.38 20.97 -15.63
N THR A 202 8.52 19.96 -14.78
CA THR A 202 9.73 19.55 -14.07
C THR A 202 10.16 18.15 -14.50
N ALA A 203 9.24 17.24 -14.87
CA ALA A 203 9.58 15.94 -15.45
C ALA A 203 9.96 16.05 -16.93
N GLU A 204 9.24 16.83 -17.74
CA GLU A 204 9.64 17.18 -19.13
C GLU A 204 10.96 17.99 -19.21
N ARG A 205 11.43 18.52 -18.07
CA ARG A 205 12.73 19.21 -17.94
C ARG A 205 13.86 18.29 -17.50
N ALA A 206 13.59 17.05 -17.09
CA ALA A 206 14.65 16.10 -16.73
C ALA A 206 15.46 15.78 -18.00
N GLY A 207 16.63 16.41 -18.13
CA GLY A 207 17.52 16.30 -19.29
C GLY A 207 17.51 17.48 -20.27
N ARG A 208 16.54 18.41 -20.20
CA ARG A 208 16.61 19.64 -21.00
C ARG A 208 17.37 20.72 -20.23
N PRO A 209 18.42 21.33 -20.82
CA PRO A 209 19.17 22.36 -20.13
C PRO A 209 18.26 23.51 -19.70
N ARG A 210 18.35 23.92 -18.44
CA ARG A 210 17.65 25.11 -17.92
C ARG A 210 18.36 26.34 -18.46
N VAL A 211 17.60 27.28 -19.03
CA VAL A 211 18.16 28.55 -19.52
C VAL A 211 18.02 29.62 -18.45
N VAL A 212 19.09 30.37 -18.21
CA VAL A 212 19.16 31.49 -17.27
C VAL A 212 19.81 32.69 -17.95
N GLU A 213 19.42 33.89 -17.55
CA GLU A 213 20.07 35.11 -18.01
C GLU A 213 21.27 35.41 -17.11
N CYS A 214 22.48 35.35 -17.67
CA CYS A 214 23.74 35.58 -16.97
C CYS A 214 24.50 36.70 -17.67
N ARG A 215 24.71 37.83 -16.98
CA ARG A 215 25.43 39.01 -17.51
C ARG A 215 24.93 39.48 -18.89
N GLY A 216 23.61 39.41 -19.14
CA GLY A 216 22.98 39.84 -20.40
C GLY A 216 23.00 38.82 -21.54
N ALA A 217 23.46 37.58 -21.28
CA ALA A 217 23.41 36.48 -22.24
C ALA A 217 22.58 35.30 -21.69
N GLN A 218 22.02 34.48 -22.59
CA GLN A 218 21.33 33.24 -22.20
C GLN A 218 22.34 32.11 -22.01
N HIS A 219 22.45 31.60 -20.80
CA HIS A 219 23.30 30.47 -20.43
C HIS A 219 22.45 29.24 -20.10
N ARG A 220 23.01 28.06 -20.34
CA ARG A 220 22.40 26.75 -20.15
C ARG A 220 23.01 26.06 -18.94
N ILE A 221 22.16 25.44 -18.15
CA ILE A 221 22.53 24.60 -16.99
C ILE A 221 22.01 23.20 -17.26
N GLY A 222 22.90 22.21 -17.20
CA GLY A 222 22.56 20.81 -17.48
C GLY A 222 23.36 19.85 -16.62
N LEU A 223 23.05 18.56 -16.72
CA LEU A 223 23.80 17.52 -16.03
C LEU A 223 25.04 17.15 -16.85
N VAL A 224 26.21 17.17 -16.21
CA VAL A 224 27.48 16.66 -16.75
C VAL A 224 28.00 15.65 -15.74
N GLU A 225 28.21 14.40 -16.16
CA GLU A 225 28.64 13.29 -15.27
C GLU A 225 27.79 13.18 -13.98
N GLY A 226 26.48 13.39 -14.10
CA GLY A 226 25.55 13.30 -12.98
C GLY A 226 25.62 14.47 -11.99
N VAL A 227 26.22 15.60 -12.36
CA VAL A 227 26.26 16.83 -11.55
C VAL A 227 25.65 17.99 -12.34
N LEU A 228 24.79 18.77 -11.68
CA LEU A 228 24.21 19.98 -12.27
C LEU A 228 25.29 21.07 -12.45
N SER A 229 25.59 21.42 -13.70
CA SER A 229 26.69 22.31 -14.08
C SER A 229 26.27 23.38 -15.10
N PRO A 230 26.87 24.58 -15.04
CA PRO A 230 26.69 25.59 -16.07
C PRO A 230 27.51 25.21 -17.33
N LEU A 231 26.83 25.03 -18.46
CA LEU A 231 27.44 24.52 -19.70
C LEU A 231 28.17 25.59 -20.50
N ASP A 232 27.84 26.85 -20.29
CA ASP A 232 28.35 27.99 -21.05
C ASP A 232 29.43 28.79 -20.28
N HIS A 233 30.06 28.16 -19.27
CA HIS A 233 31.17 28.74 -18.51
C HIS A 233 32.39 27.81 -18.52
N ASP A 234 33.59 28.40 -18.60
CA ASP A 234 34.84 27.65 -18.45
C ASP A 234 35.05 27.25 -16.97
N PRO A 235 35.57 26.05 -16.67
CA PRO A 235 35.82 25.63 -15.28
C PRO A 235 36.72 26.57 -14.48
N ALA A 236 37.68 27.26 -15.11
CA ALA A 236 38.52 28.25 -14.44
C ALA A 236 37.75 29.54 -14.11
N GLU A 237 36.76 29.92 -14.93
CA GLU A 237 35.86 31.02 -14.60
C GLU A 237 35.00 30.66 -13.40
N ILE A 238 34.41 29.46 -13.38
CA ILE A 238 33.59 28.98 -12.25
C ILE A 238 34.39 28.98 -10.95
N ARG A 239 35.61 28.42 -10.95
CA ARG A 239 36.47 28.41 -9.75
C ARG A 239 36.76 29.81 -9.22
N ARG A 240 37.04 30.78 -10.11
CA ARG A 240 37.26 32.18 -9.69
C ARG A 240 36.02 32.79 -9.06
N GLU A 241 34.86 32.56 -9.66
CA GLU A 241 33.59 33.06 -9.14
C GLU A 241 33.27 32.46 -7.76
N GLU A 242 33.45 31.16 -7.58
CA GLU A 242 33.26 30.49 -6.28
C GLU A 242 34.17 31.07 -5.19
N LEU A 243 35.42 31.40 -5.52
CA LEU A 243 36.33 32.09 -4.60
C LEU A 243 35.85 33.51 -4.25
N LEU A 244 35.33 34.25 -5.23
CA LEU A 244 34.77 35.58 -4.98
C LEU A 244 33.55 35.51 -4.05
N VAL A 245 32.67 34.51 -4.24
CA VAL A 245 31.51 34.28 -3.37
C VAL A 245 31.93 34.01 -1.93
N ALA A 246 32.96 33.18 -1.73
CA ALA A 246 33.51 32.92 -0.39
C ALA A 246 34.04 34.19 0.30
N LEU A 247 34.49 35.17 -0.49
CA LEU A 247 35.00 36.46 -0.04
C LEU A 247 33.93 37.57 0.00
N THR A 248 32.64 37.22 0.09
CA THR A 248 31.44 38.10 0.12
C THR A 248 30.93 38.63 -1.22
N GLY A 249 31.45 38.12 -2.35
CA GLY A 249 30.93 38.42 -3.67
C GLY A 249 29.51 37.89 -3.90
N VAL A 250 28.73 38.60 -4.71
CA VAL A 250 27.42 38.11 -5.18
C VAL A 250 27.65 37.07 -6.27
N PRO A 251 27.20 35.81 -6.11
CA PRO A 251 27.39 34.77 -7.11
C PRO A 251 26.74 35.12 -8.44
N LEU A 252 27.33 34.67 -9.55
CA LEU A 252 26.71 34.67 -10.87
C LEU A 252 25.27 34.09 -10.86
N PRO A 253 24.35 34.60 -11.71
CA PRO A 253 23.00 34.06 -11.85
C PRO A 253 22.97 32.55 -12.13
N CYS A 254 23.93 32.01 -12.90
CA CYS A 254 24.05 30.57 -13.11
C CYS A 254 24.30 29.80 -11.81
N LEU A 255 25.23 30.27 -10.97
CA LEU A 255 25.54 29.62 -9.69
C LEU A 255 24.40 29.79 -8.69
N GLN A 256 23.71 30.94 -8.70
CA GLN A 256 22.51 31.17 -7.91
C GLN A 256 21.39 30.19 -8.29
N ALA A 257 21.16 29.96 -9.59
CA ALA A 257 20.15 29.04 -10.06
C ALA A 257 20.47 27.58 -9.67
N ILE A 258 21.75 27.18 -9.69
CA ILE A 258 22.18 25.87 -9.21
C ILE A 258 21.98 25.74 -7.69
N ASP A 259 22.36 26.76 -6.91
CA ASP A 259 22.16 26.74 -5.45
C ASP A 259 20.67 26.70 -5.09
N ALA A 260 19.82 27.47 -5.79
CA ALA A 260 18.37 27.44 -5.62
C ALA A 260 17.78 26.06 -5.94
N ALA A 261 18.26 25.40 -7.01
CA ALA A 261 17.84 24.04 -7.35
C ALA A 261 18.18 23.05 -6.22
N HIS A 262 19.33 23.19 -5.57
CA HIS A 262 19.73 22.32 -4.45
C HIS A 262 18.91 22.59 -3.16
N ARG A 263 18.65 23.86 -2.83
CA ARG A 263 17.99 24.22 -1.56
C ARG A 263 16.47 24.13 -1.63
N ARG A 264 15.87 24.65 -2.70
CA ARG A 264 14.42 24.78 -2.86
C ARG A 264 13.99 24.43 -4.30
N PRO A 265 14.11 23.16 -4.69
CA PRO A 265 13.70 22.74 -6.03
C PRO A 265 12.20 22.88 -6.22
N ASP A 266 11.77 23.23 -7.43
CA ASP A 266 10.37 23.31 -7.81
C ASP A 266 9.65 21.96 -7.68
N CYS A 267 10.38 20.83 -7.70
CA CYS A 267 9.82 19.49 -7.51
C CYS A 267 9.53 19.12 -6.05
N LEU A 268 9.91 19.97 -5.07
CA LEU A 268 9.79 19.64 -3.65
C LEU A 268 8.37 19.20 -3.22
N PRO A 269 7.27 19.85 -3.68
CA PRO A 269 5.92 19.38 -3.35
C PRO A 269 5.64 17.95 -3.81
N GLY A 270 6.03 17.59 -5.04
CA GLY A 270 5.86 16.23 -5.55
C GLY A 270 6.76 15.21 -4.88
N VAL A 271 7.96 15.61 -4.44
CA VAL A 271 8.85 14.76 -3.63
C VAL A 271 8.22 14.49 -2.26
N ARG A 272 7.68 15.51 -1.58
CA ARG A 272 6.99 15.36 -0.30
C ARG A 272 5.81 14.40 -0.39
N GLU A 273 4.94 14.61 -1.37
CA GLU A 273 3.79 13.74 -1.62
C GLU A 273 4.21 12.28 -1.78
N ARG A 274 5.24 12.02 -2.59
CA ARG A 274 5.78 10.66 -2.76
C ARG A 274 6.32 10.06 -1.46
N LEU A 275 7.08 10.84 -0.68
CA LEU A 275 7.62 10.39 0.60
C LEU A 275 6.51 10.07 1.61
N ASP A 276 5.44 10.89 1.65
CA ASP A 276 4.29 10.68 2.53
C ASP A 276 3.53 9.39 2.18
N HIS A 277 3.50 9.01 0.90
CA HIS A 277 2.94 7.74 0.42
C HIS A 277 3.92 6.56 0.47
N GLY A 278 5.17 6.78 0.91
CA GLY A 278 6.21 5.74 1.00
C GLY A 278 6.93 5.41 -0.30
N ASP A 279 6.74 6.19 -1.38
CA ASP A 279 7.46 6.08 -2.66
C ASP A 279 8.84 6.73 -2.59
N ILE A 280 9.74 6.12 -1.80
CA ILE A 280 11.11 6.65 -1.62
C ILE A 280 11.89 6.58 -2.94
N ALA A 281 11.78 5.46 -3.66
CA ALA A 281 12.52 5.25 -4.90
C ALA A 281 12.09 6.28 -5.96
N GLY A 282 10.78 6.51 -6.13
CA GLY A 282 10.29 7.52 -7.05
C GLY A 282 10.60 8.95 -6.62
N ALA A 283 10.59 9.23 -5.31
CA ALA A 283 11.02 10.52 -4.78
C ALA A 283 12.49 10.82 -5.10
N LEU A 284 13.38 9.84 -4.88
CA LEU A 284 14.81 9.95 -5.21
C LEU A 284 15.03 10.07 -6.71
N ALA A 285 14.34 9.29 -7.54
CA ALA A 285 14.44 9.39 -9.00
C ALA A 285 14.09 10.79 -9.53
N VAL A 286 13.10 11.46 -8.94
CA VAL A 286 12.75 12.85 -9.29
C VAL A 286 13.87 13.82 -8.91
N VAL A 287 14.49 13.64 -7.73
CA VAL A 287 15.60 14.47 -7.26
C VAL A 287 16.86 14.24 -8.12
N GLU A 288 17.21 12.98 -8.38
CA GLU A 288 18.34 12.59 -9.23
C GLU A 288 18.16 13.06 -10.67
N GLY A 289 16.94 12.99 -11.22
CA GLY A 289 16.65 13.53 -12.55
C GLY A 289 16.81 15.05 -12.64
N LEU A 290 16.69 15.77 -11.52
CA LEU A 290 16.81 17.23 -11.46
C LEU A 290 18.24 17.70 -11.14
N LEU A 291 18.86 17.12 -10.11
CA LEU A 291 20.16 17.56 -9.59
C LEU A 291 21.32 16.70 -10.10
N GLY A 292 21.00 15.51 -10.62
CA GLY A 292 21.96 14.47 -10.98
C GLY A 292 22.20 13.48 -9.84
N SER A 293 22.64 12.28 -10.21
CA SER A 293 22.94 11.19 -9.25
C SER A 293 24.18 11.47 -8.38
N GLY A 294 25.08 12.34 -8.84
CA GLY A 294 26.26 12.79 -8.10
C GLY A 294 26.03 14.01 -7.22
N ALA A 295 24.79 14.50 -7.10
CA ALA A 295 24.50 15.72 -6.36
C ALA A 295 24.68 15.53 -4.84
N VAL A 296 25.43 16.45 -4.23
CA VAL A 296 25.51 16.56 -2.76
C VAL A 296 24.43 17.52 -2.27
N LEU A 297 23.49 17.01 -1.48
CA LEU A 297 22.38 17.81 -0.96
C LEU A 297 22.88 18.89 0.02
N ARG A 298 22.61 20.15 -0.35
CA ARG A 298 22.89 21.32 0.51
C ARG A 298 21.82 21.46 1.58
N SER A 299 22.15 22.17 2.66
CA SER A 299 21.17 22.50 3.70
C SER A 299 20.00 23.29 3.13
N GLY A 300 18.79 22.88 3.49
CA GLY A 300 17.56 23.50 3.03
C GLY A 300 16.39 22.52 2.98
N PRO A 301 15.20 23.01 2.60
CA PRO A 301 13.96 22.24 2.65
C PRO A 301 14.01 20.85 2.01
N LEU A 302 14.70 20.67 0.88
CA LEU A 302 14.82 19.34 0.26
C LEU A 302 15.55 18.34 1.16
N ARG A 303 16.71 18.75 1.71
CA ARG A 303 17.50 17.89 2.59
C ARG A 303 16.74 17.58 3.87
N ASP A 304 16.10 18.60 4.45
CA ASP A 304 15.33 18.46 5.70
C ASP A 304 14.19 17.44 5.54
N GLU A 305 13.48 17.45 4.39
CA GLU A 305 12.42 16.48 4.12
C GLU A 305 12.94 15.05 3.95
N LEU A 306 14.03 14.86 3.23
CA LEU A 306 14.63 13.54 3.04
C LEU A 306 15.19 12.98 4.35
N GLU A 307 15.82 13.83 5.16
CA GLU A 307 16.29 13.49 6.49
C GLU A 307 15.12 13.13 7.42
N ALA A 308 14.06 13.94 7.45
CA ALA A 308 12.86 13.66 8.23
C ALA A 308 12.20 12.34 7.80
N ALA A 309 12.13 12.05 6.49
CA ALA A 309 11.61 10.79 5.98
C ALA A 309 12.47 9.58 6.42
N ALA A 310 13.80 9.72 6.38
CA ALA A 310 14.73 8.71 6.87
C ALA A 310 14.56 8.45 8.37
N GLN A 311 14.45 9.51 9.17
CA GLN A 311 14.20 9.43 10.62
C GLN A 311 12.86 8.75 10.92
N ARG A 312 11.77 9.12 10.22
CA ARG A 312 10.46 8.46 10.35
C ARG A 312 10.56 6.95 10.08
N ARG A 313 11.30 6.56 9.04
CA ARG A 313 11.51 5.14 8.69
C ARG A 313 12.30 4.39 9.76
N ILE A 314 13.36 4.99 10.30
CA ILE A 314 14.15 4.39 11.38
C ILE A 314 13.27 4.23 12.63
N ALA A 315 12.58 5.29 13.05
CA ALA A 315 11.68 5.26 14.20
C ALA A 315 10.59 4.17 14.05
N TYR A 316 9.97 4.09 12.87
CA TYR A 316 8.99 3.05 12.57
C TYR A 316 9.59 1.64 12.54
N GLY A 317 10.81 1.48 12.01
CA GLY A 317 11.54 0.22 12.00
C GLY A 317 11.87 -0.27 13.41
N LEU A 318 12.37 0.64 14.26
CA LEU A 318 12.67 0.36 15.67
C LEU A 318 11.40 0.05 16.47
N PHE A 319 10.30 0.76 16.19
CA PHE A 319 8.99 0.45 16.77
C PHE A 319 8.51 -0.96 16.38
N ARG A 320 8.62 -1.33 15.09
CA ARG A 320 8.25 -2.68 14.63
C ARG A 320 9.12 -3.79 15.24
N ALA A 321 10.38 -3.48 15.55
CA ALA A 321 11.29 -4.43 16.18
C ALA A 321 11.15 -4.46 17.72
N ASP A 322 10.17 -3.76 18.30
CA ASP A 322 9.99 -3.57 19.75
C ASP A 322 11.24 -2.99 20.46
N LEU A 323 12.14 -2.36 19.70
CA LEU A 323 13.37 -1.72 20.20
C LEU A 323 13.08 -0.31 20.73
N ILE A 324 11.94 0.26 20.35
CA ILE A 324 11.39 1.49 20.92
C ILE A 324 9.94 1.17 21.35
N GLY A 325 9.79 0.74 22.60
CA GLY A 325 8.52 0.58 23.32
C GLY A 325 8.37 1.65 24.42
N PRO A 326 7.16 1.85 24.99
CA PRO A 326 6.79 3.10 25.66
C PRO A 326 7.67 3.39 26.88
N GLY A 327 8.08 4.66 27.02
CA GLY A 327 8.53 5.21 28.31
C GLY A 327 7.46 5.01 29.41
N PRO A 328 7.83 5.20 30.69
CA PRO A 328 7.17 4.58 31.83
C PRO A 328 5.70 4.95 31.91
N GLY A 329 4.84 3.95 31.78
CA GLY A 329 3.39 4.09 31.80
C GLY A 329 2.73 2.74 31.63
N SER A 330 3.12 1.77 32.44
CA SER A 330 2.45 0.48 32.56
C SER A 330 1.00 0.69 33.01
N TYR A 331 0.08 0.88 32.07
CA TYR A 331 -1.33 0.62 32.32
C TYR A 331 -1.48 -0.90 32.44
N ARG A 332 -1.49 -1.39 33.69
CA ARG A 332 -1.86 -2.76 33.98
C ARG A 332 -3.32 -2.94 33.53
N PRO A 333 -3.64 -3.86 32.61
CA PRO A 333 -5.03 -4.28 32.46
C PRO A 333 -5.43 -4.91 33.79
N ASP A 334 -6.45 -4.31 34.40
CA ASP A 334 -6.99 -4.75 35.68
C ASP A 334 -7.24 -6.26 35.65
N LEU A 335 -6.66 -6.95 36.63
CA LEU A 335 -6.90 -8.36 36.85
C LEU A 335 -8.41 -8.54 37.02
N ARG A 336 -8.96 -9.54 36.34
CA ARG A 336 -10.35 -10.00 36.47
C ARG A 336 -10.85 -9.84 37.90
N ARG A 337 -11.82 -8.94 38.12
CA ARG A 337 -12.64 -8.96 39.32
C ARG A 337 -13.80 -9.94 39.08
N PRO A 338 -13.89 -11.06 39.82
CA PRO A 338 -15.03 -11.96 39.72
C PRO A 338 -16.24 -11.32 40.42
N GLY A 339 -17.39 -11.35 39.75
CA GLY A 339 -18.70 -11.19 40.36
C GLY A 339 -19.19 -9.76 40.47
N ASP A 340 -20.09 -9.39 39.55
CA ASP A 340 -21.33 -8.77 40.00
C ASP A 340 -22.50 -9.22 39.12
N ARG A 341 -23.40 -9.97 39.76
CA ARG A 341 -24.65 -10.45 39.19
C ARG A 341 -25.55 -9.24 38.96
N ARG A 342 -25.76 -8.83 37.71
CA ARG A 342 -26.90 -7.96 37.40
C ARG A 342 -28.20 -8.77 37.52
N PRO A 343 -29.16 -8.34 38.37
CA PRO A 343 -30.43 -9.04 38.51
C PRO A 343 -31.31 -8.81 37.28
N ARG A 344 -31.98 -9.89 36.84
CA ARG A 344 -33.01 -9.88 35.79
C ARG A 344 -34.22 -9.05 36.27
N PRO A 345 -34.87 -8.26 35.40
CA PRO A 345 -36.10 -7.58 35.76
C PRO A 345 -37.26 -8.60 35.87
N HIS A 346 -37.89 -8.64 37.03
CA HIS A 346 -39.15 -9.37 37.26
C HIS A 346 -40.26 -8.78 36.37
N ARG A 347 -40.88 -9.64 35.54
CA ARG A 347 -42.20 -9.39 34.97
C ARG A 347 -43.22 -9.45 36.10
N LYS A 348 -43.95 -8.36 36.35
CA LYS A 348 -45.22 -8.42 37.09
C LYS A 348 -46.31 -8.91 36.13
N ALA A 349 -46.96 -10.00 36.51
CA ALA A 349 -48.23 -10.42 35.94
C ALA A 349 -49.32 -9.43 36.38
N VAL A 350 -50.21 -9.10 35.46
CA VAL A 350 -51.52 -8.50 35.73
C VAL A 350 -52.55 -9.44 35.12
N HIS A 351 -53.32 -10.02 36.04
CA HIS A 351 -54.50 -10.89 35.94
C HIS A 351 -54.36 -12.29 35.33
#